data_AF-A0A7Y9X6P2-F1
#
_entry.id   AF-A0A7Y9X6P2-F1
#
_cell.length_a   1.000
_cell.length_b   1.000
_cell.length_c   1.000
_cell.angle_alpha   90.00
_cell.angle_beta   90.00
_cell.angle_gamma   90.00
#
_symmetry.space_group_name_H-M   'P 1'
#
loop_
_entity.id
_entity.type
_entity.pdbx_description
1 polymer ?
#
loop_
_entity_poly.entity_id
_entity_poly.type
_entity_poly.pdbx_seq_one_letter_code
_entity_poly.pdbx_strand_id
1 'polypeptide(L)'
;MRTARPVGLLLSAAAVVLWAFGVTVLQPLTEPIGPWSERLPGNNAYWARDLRFMAIMAVAVGLVLAGRGQLRWSRSAVLLGGCWVAADVAIDRVDPIGVRATVLLAVGGCAVLGALAATLWWRERRAPSAQGGEAPSAAERRTLTGAACVAGVLTLVAAGIESPTDREPELHQGALATAALLVVLAVGAALAAAPARTRARVGLAAGLAVAAMVGVGLVRAVAPGTRLLPETALGAVLLTGVTVLAWDWPGGRPIWRHHALAALAALLGPVAFLLATAIPMMFLLPIGATFTELAGNSPINAADSDLLVSLCGLLSGLAMALLLARPAVTDRR
;
A
#
# COMPACT_ATOMS: atom_id res chain seq x y z
N MET A 1 3.54 20.43 8.14
CA MET A 1 4.32 19.42 7.39
C MET A 1 5.53 18.83 8.13
N ARG A 2 6.02 19.43 9.24
CA ARG A 2 7.22 18.93 9.95
C ARG A 2 7.15 17.45 10.36
N THR A 3 5.96 16.95 10.72
CA THR A 3 5.76 15.55 11.15
C THR A 3 5.65 14.52 10.02
N ALA A 4 5.42 14.94 8.76
CA ALA A 4 5.22 13.98 7.65
C ALA A 4 6.45 13.10 7.41
N ARG A 5 7.65 13.66 7.59
CA ARG A 5 8.91 12.92 7.44
C ARG A 5 9.12 11.83 8.49
N PRO A 6 9.17 12.14 9.79
CA PRO A 6 9.37 11.10 10.81
C PRO A 6 8.25 10.06 10.77
N VAL A 7 7.01 10.46 10.47
CA VAL A 7 5.89 9.51 10.30
C VAL A 7 6.12 8.61 9.09
N GLY A 8 6.46 9.16 7.92
CA GLY A 8 6.72 8.35 6.72
C GLY A 8 7.86 7.35 6.92
N LEU A 9 8.96 7.76 7.56
CA LEU A 9 10.09 6.88 7.90
C LEU A 9 9.70 5.79 8.90
N LEU A 10 8.93 6.14 9.94
CA LEU A 10 8.43 5.17 10.92
C LEU A 10 7.53 4.12 10.27
N LEU A 11 6.61 4.56 9.38
CA LEU A 11 5.72 3.66 8.65
C LEU A 11 6.49 2.79 7.65
N SER A 12 7.51 3.34 6.98
CA SER A 12 8.43 2.53 6.16
C SER A 12 9.15 1.49 7.00
N ALA A 13 9.67 1.84 8.19
CA ALA A 13 10.32 0.88 9.08
C ALA A 13 9.34 -0.22 9.56
N ALA A 14 8.11 0.13 9.90
CA ALA A 14 7.06 -0.85 10.22
C ALA A 14 6.77 -1.77 9.02
N ALA A 15 6.77 -1.24 7.79
CA ALA A 15 6.63 -2.03 6.58
C ALA A 15 7.80 -3.02 6.39
N VAL A 16 9.04 -2.62 6.69
CA VAL A 16 10.21 -3.53 6.68
C VAL A 16 10.02 -4.68 7.66
N VAL A 17 9.50 -4.39 8.86
CA VAL A 17 9.24 -5.42 9.88
C VAL A 17 8.14 -6.37 9.41
N LEU A 18 7.06 -5.86 8.81
CA LEU A 18 5.99 -6.71 8.25
C LEU A 18 6.48 -7.56 7.07
N TRP A 19 7.33 -7.00 6.22
CA TRP A 19 8.00 -7.76 5.15
C TRP A 19 8.85 -8.89 5.73
N ALA A 20 9.68 -8.59 6.74
CA ALA A 20 10.53 -9.57 7.39
C ALA A 20 9.70 -10.67 8.09
N PHE A 21 8.60 -10.31 8.75
CA PHE A 21 7.64 -11.27 9.30
C PHE A 21 7.01 -12.14 8.20
N GLY A 22 6.66 -11.54 7.05
CA GLY A 22 6.16 -12.26 5.89
C GLY A 22 7.13 -13.33 5.39
N VAL A 23 8.42 -13.01 5.31
CA VAL A 23 9.46 -13.96 4.86
C VAL A 23 9.81 -14.99 5.94
N THR A 24 9.90 -14.59 7.21
CA THR A 24 10.40 -15.48 8.29
C THR A 24 9.32 -16.32 8.97
N VAL A 25 8.06 -15.89 8.92
CA VAL A 25 6.96 -16.55 9.62
C VAL A 25 5.89 -16.99 8.64
N LEU A 26 5.35 -16.09 7.82
CA LEU A 26 4.21 -16.45 6.96
C LEU A 26 4.60 -17.41 5.83
N GLN A 27 5.70 -17.11 5.14
CA GLN A 27 6.15 -17.89 3.99
C GLN A 27 6.47 -19.36 4.35
N PRO A 28 7.23 -19.68 5.42
CA PRO A 28 7.46 -21.08 5.81
C PRO A 28 6.20 -21.84 6.20
N LEU A 29 5.13 -21.12 6.56
CA LEU A 29 3.84 -21.72 6.91
C LEU A 29 2.99 -22.02 5.67
N THR A 30 3.09 -21.19 4.61
CA THR A 30 2.20 -21.25 3.43
C THR A 30 2.81 -21.88 2.17
N GLU A 31 4.11 -21.75 1.92
CA GLU A 31 4.75 -22.23 0.69
C GLU A 31 5.00 -23.76 0.72
N PRO A 32 5.16 -24.47 -0.43
CA PRO A 32 4.77 -25.87 -0.68
C PRO A 32 5.30 -27.00 0.23
N ILE A 33 6.15 -26.69 1.21
CA ILE A 33 6.72 -27.62 2.19
C ILE A 33 6.17 -27.32 3.61
N GLY A 34 5.44 -26.21 3.77
CA GLY A 34 4.89 -25.73 5.03
C GLY A 34 3.70 -26.55 5.53
N PRO A 35 3.39 -26.48 6.84
CA PRO A 35 2.28 -27.22 7.44
C PRO A 35 0.90 -26.87 6.87
N TRP A 36 0.75 -25.70 6.22
CA TRP A 36 -0.53 -25.29 5.60
C TRP A 36 -0.56 -25.47 4.08
N SER A 37 0.53 -25.93 3.47
CA SER A 37 0.48 -26.34 2.05
C SER A 37 -0.16 -27.73 1.99
N GLU A 38 -1.49 -27.79 1.84
CA GLU A 38 -2.24 -29.05 1.78
C GLU A 38 -1.92 -29.85 0.50
N ARG A 39 -0.79 -30.57 0.49
CA ARG A 39 -0.38 -31.62 -0.46
C ARG A 39 -0.34 -31.30 -1.98
N LEU A 40 -0.88 -30.17 -2.46
CA LEU A 40 -0.72 -29.61 -3.81
C LEU A 40 -0.90 -28.07 -3.76
N PRO A 41 -0.08 -27.26 -4.48
CA PRO A 41 -0.24 -25.80 -4.49
C PRO A 41 -1.55 -25.39 -5.20
N GLY A 42 -2.45 -24.76 -4.46
CA GLY A 42 -3.60 -24.03 -5.00
C GLY A 42 -3.35 -22.52 -5.09
N ASN A 43 -4.30 -21.74 -5.62
CA ASN A 43 -4.18 -20.27 -5.77
C ASN A 43 -3.81 -19.53 -4.47
N ASN A 44 -4.12 -20.11 -3.32
CA ASN A 44 -3.94 -19.52 -2.00
C ASN A 44 -2.55 -19.79 -1.39
N ALA A 45 -1.73 -20.65 -2.00
CA ALA A 45 -0.40 -21.04 -1.49
C ALA A 45 0.61 -19.87 -1.43
N TYR A 46 0.39 -18.82 -2.23
CA TYR A 46 1.31 -17.67 -2.34
C TYR A 46 0.76 -16.37 -1.75
N TRP A 47 -0.20 -16.42 -0.85
CA TRP A 47 -0.71 -15.19 -0.21
C TRP A 47 0.29 -14.50 0.72
N ALA A 48 1.22 -15.25 1.31
CA ALA A 48 2.34 -14.64 2.03
C ALA A 48 3.20 -13.74 1.11
N ARG A 49 3.38 -14.15 -0.16
CA ARG A 49 4.07 -13.34 -1.18
C ARG A 49 3.34 -12.04 -1.46
N ASP A 50 2.01 -12.06 -1.60
CA ASP A 50 1.23 -10.83 -1.78
C ASP A 50 1.34 -9.87 -0.59
N LEU A 51 1.28 -10.38 0.65
CA LEU A 51 1.49 -9.56 1.84
C LEU A 51 2.89 -8.95 1.90
N ARG A 52 3.93 -9.73 1.55
CA ARG A 52 5.32 -9.24 1.44
C ARG A 52 5.46 -8.15 0.39
N PHE A 53 4.89 -8.35 -0.79
CA PHE A 53 4.93 -7.39 -1.89
C PHE A 53 4.22 -6.09 -1.50
N MET A 54 3.06 -6.18 -0.84
CA MET A 54 2.37 -5.01 -0.31
C MET A 54 3.18 -4.29 0.78
N ALA A 55 3.91 -5.02 1.63
CA ALA A 55 4.81 -4.42 2.60
C ALA A 55 5.97 -3.67 1.90
N ILE A 56 6.55 -4.22 0.83
CA ILE A 56 7.55 -3.50 0.02
C ILE A 56 6.96 -2.24 -0.63
N MET A 57 5.75 -2.32 -1.17
CA MET A 57 5.03 -1.16 -1.71
C MET A 57 4.75 -0.12 -0.61
N ALA A 58 4.41 -0.56 0.61
CA ALA A 58 4.22 0.31 1.77
C ALA A 58 5.51 1.01 2.19
N VAL A 59 6.69 0.38 2.06
CA VAL A 59 7.99 1.06 2.21
C VAL A 59 8.08 2.23 1.24
N ALA A 60 7.84 1.99 -0.06
CA ALA A 60 7.93 3.02 -1.09
C ALA A 60 6.93 4.16 -0.86
N VAL A 61 5.68 3.86 -0.49
CA VAL A 61 4.65 4.86 -0.14
C VAL A 61 5.06 5.67 1.10
N GLY A 62 5.55 5.01 2.15
CA GLY A 62 6.04 5.67 3.36
C GLY A 62 7.23 6.60 3.08
N LEU A 63 8.11 6.21 2.15
CA LEU A 63 9.19 7.05 1.67
C LEU A 63 8.68 8.23 0.85
N VAL A 64 7.69 8.06 -0.03
CA VAL A 64 7.05 9.18 -0.74
C VAL A 64 6.45 10.19 0.24
N LEU A 65 5.76 9.70 1.29
CA LEU A 65 5.26 10.52 2.39
C LEU A 65 6.42 11.23 3.12
N ALA A 66 7.52 10.53 3.36
CA ALA A 66 8.68 11.09 4.05
C ALA A 66 9.36 12.21 3.25
N GLY A 67 9.37 12.07 1.92
CA GLY A 67 9.80 13.08 0.97
C GLY A 67 8.76 14.16 0.67
N ARG A 68 7.60 14.13 1.35
CA ARG A 68 6.52 15.11 1.20
C ARG A 68 6.03 15.24 -0.26
N GLY A 69 6.09 14.16 -1.03
CA GLY A 69 5.68 14.15 -2.44
C GLY A 69 6.68 14.75 -3.42
N GLN A 70 7.89 15.14 -3.00
CA GLN A 70 8.91 15.67 -3.90
C GLN A 70 9.25 14.66 -5.00
N LEU A 71 9.18 15.07 -6.26
CA LEU A 71 9.31 14.15 -7.41
C LEU A 71 10.66 13.43 -7.43
N ARG A 72 11.78 14.13 -7.20
CA ARG A 72 13.12 13.53 -7.19
C ARG A 72 13.21 12.43 -6.13
N TRP A 73 12.70 12.69 -4.94
CA TRP A 73 12.68 11.73 -3.84
C TRP A 73 11.74 10.56 -4.12
N SER A 74 10.54 10.85 -4.62
CA SER A 74 9.53 9.85 -4.92
C SER A 74 10.02 8.88 -6.00
N ARG A 75 10.78 9.36 -6.99
CA ARG A 75 11.47 8.49 -7.96
C ARG A 75 12.47 7.56 -7.30
N SER A 76 13.34 8.07 -6.41
CA SER A 76 14.28 7.23 -5.67
C SER A 76 13.58 6.21 -4.77
N ALA A 77 12.46 6.59 -4.13
CA ALA A 77 11.65 5.69 -3.32
C ALA A 77 11.05 4.53 -4.15
N VAL A 78 10.51 4.85 -5.32
CA VAL A 78 9.96 3.84 -6.25
C VAL A 78 11.05 2.91 -6.78
N LEU A 79 12.21 3.45 -7.17
CA LEU A 79 13.35 2.65 -7.62
C LEU A 79 13.84 1.71 -6.51
N LEU A 80 13.95 2.22 -5.28
CA LEU A 80 14.34 1.41 -4.13
C LEU A 80 13.32 0.29 -3.86
N GLY A 81 12.02 0.57 -3.98
CA GLY A 81 10.97 -0.44 -3.91
C GLY A 81 11.13 -1.51 -5.00
N GLY A 82 11.42 -1.13 -6.24
CA GLY A 82 11.68 -2.06 -7.34
C GLY A 82 12.93 -2.92 -7.12
N CYS A 83 14.03 -2.34 -6.63
CA CYS A 83 15.21 -3.08 -6.23
C CYS A 83 14.92 -4.05 -5.08
N TRP A 84 14.04 -3.68 -4.14
CA TRP A 84 13.63 -4.56 -3.05
C TRP A 84 12.81 -5.73 -3.57
N VAL A 85 11.85 -5.52 -4.48
CA VAL A 85 11.12 -6.64 -5.12
C VAL A 85 12.09 -7.61 -5.81
N ALA A 86 13.10 -7.10 -6.51
CA ALA A 86 14.12 -7.97 -7.12
C ALA A 86 14.94 -8.75 -6.07
N ALA A 87 15.32 -8.10 -4.96
CA ALA A 87 16.01 -8.75 -3.86
C ALA A 87 15.15 -9.81 -3.19
N ASP A 88 13.86 -9.53 -3.00
CA ASP A 88 12.86 -10.41 -2.41
C ASP A 88 12.70 -11.71 -3.23
N VAL A 89 12.55 -11.60 -4.55
CA VAL A 89 12.53 -12.75 -5.47
C VAL A 89 13.85 -13.54 -5.45
N ALA A 90 14.99 -12.84 -5.35
CA ALA A 90 16.29 -13.49 -5.27
C ALA A 90 16.49 -14.28 -3.97
N ILE A 91 15.96 -13.78 -2.84
CA ILE A 91 15.98 -14.51 -1.56
C ILE A 91 15.16 -15.79 -1.67
N ASP A 92 13.94 -15.71 -2.19
CA ASP A 92 13.07 -16.89 -2.35
C ASP A 92 13.79 -18.01 -3.12
N ARG A 93 14.57 -17.63 -4.14
CA ARG A 93 15.34 -18.59 -4.94
C ARG A 93 16.52 -19.22 -4.21
N VAL A 94 17.22 -18.47 -3.37
CA VAL A 94 18.51 -18.89 -2.80
C VAL A 94 18.38 -19.44 -1.38
N ASP A 95 17.41 -18.95 -0.62
CA ASP A 95 17.21 -19.32 0.79
C ASP A 95 15.70 -19.26 1.14
N PRO A 96 14.89 -20.23 0.66
CA PRO A 96 13.43 -20.22 0.80
C PRO A 96 12.94 -20.34 2.26
N ILE A 97 13.82 -20.70 3.20
CA ILE A 97 13.53 -20.77 4.65
C ILE A 97 14.18 -19.56 5.38
N GLY A 98 14.87 -18.69 4.65
CA GLY A 98 16.11 -18.03 5.04
C GLY A 98 16.10 -16.95 6.10
N VAL A 99 15.84 -17.30 7.36
CA VAL A 99 15.89 -16.39 8.51
C VAL A 99 17.16 -15.53 8.55
N ARG A 100 18.33 -16.09 8.18
CA ARG A 100 19.62 -15.35 8.20
C ARG A 100 19.69 -14.28 7.11
N ALA A 101 19.34 -14.61 5.87
CA ALA A 101 19.33 -13.66 4.76
C ALA A 101 18.30 -12.54 4.99
N THR A 102 17.12 -12.91 5.51
CA THR A 102 16.05 -11.95 5.84
C THR A 102 16.44 -11.01 6.96
N VAL A 103 17.09 -11.50 8.03
CA VAL A 103 17.57 -10.64 9.13
C VAL A 103 18.60 -9.64 8.61
N LEU A 104 19.56 -10.07 7.79
CA LEU A 104 20.57 -9.18 7.20
C LEU A 104 19.93 -8.11 6.31
N LEU A 105 18.92 -8.46 5.52
CA LEU A 105 18.22 -7.52 4.66
C LEU A 105 17.26 -6.61 5.42
N ALA A 106 16.61 -7.09 6.48
CA ALA A 106 15.81 -6.26 7.37
C ALA A 106 16.69 -5.23 8.10
N VAL A 107 17.84 -5.67 8.64
CA VAL A 107 18.83 -4.79 9.25
C VAL A 107 19.40 -3.81 8.23
N GLY A 108 19.77 -4.29 7.04
CA GLY A 108 20.25 -3.46 5.94
C GLY A 108 19.22 -2.44 5.46
N GLY A 109 17.96 -2.84 5.31
CA GLY A 109 16.84 -1.98 4.96
C GLY A 109 16.61 -0.89 6.01
N CYS A 110 16.56 -1.25 7.30
CA CYS A 110 16.49 -0.30 8.40
C CYS A 110 17.70 0.64 8.44
N ALA A 111 18.91 0.15 8.17
CA ALA A 111 20.12 0.96 8.11
C ALA A 111 20.08 1.97 6.93
N VAL A 112 19.60 1.55 5.75
CA VAL A 112 19.39 2.42 4.59
C VAL A 112 18.35 3.50 4.91
N LEU A 113 17.23 3.14 5.54
CA LEU A 113 16.23 4.09 6.00
C LEU A 113 16.80 5.09 7.02
N GLY A 114 17.61 4.62 7.97
CA GLY A 114 18.31 5.45 8.95
C GLY A 114 19.31 6.41 8.32
N ALA A 115 20.10 5.94 7.35
CA ALA A 115 21.04 6.77 6.59
C ALA A 115 20.31 7.83 5.76
N LEU A 116 19.20 7.47 5.10
CA LEU A 116 18.32 8.40 4.40
C LEU A 116 17.75 9.45 5.36
N ALA A 117 17.31 9.06 6.56
CA ALA A 117 16.83 9.98 7.58
C ALA A 117 17.91 10.97 8.02
N ALA A 118 19.11 10.47 8.31
CA ALA A 118 20.24 11.26 8.79
C ALA A 118 20.75 12.26 7.73
N THR A 119 20.89 11.83 6.47
CA THR A 119 21.31 12.70 5.36
C THR A 119 20.30 13.81 5.10
N LEU A 120 19.00 13.53 5.20
CA LEU A 120 17.95 14.53 5.07
C LEU A 120 17.93 15.53 6.22
N TRP A 121 18.08 15.05 7.45
CA TRP A 121 18.18 15.92 8.62
C TRP A 121 19.36 16.87 8.53
N TRP A 122 20.51 16.37 8.05
CA TRP A 122 21.70 17.17 7.84
C TRP A 122 21.55 18.21 6.72
N ARG A 123 20.88 17.85 5.61
CA ARG A 123 20.57 18.79 4.53
C ARG A 123 19.63 19.92 4.99
N GLU A 124 18.63 19.62 5.81
CA GLU A 124 17.73 20.64 6.36
C GLU A 124 18.42 21.58 7.35
N ARG A 125 19.38 21.08 8.13
CA ARG A 125 20.20 21.92 9.00
C ARG A 125 21.11 22.90 8.24
N ARG A 126 21.51 22.55 7.02
CA ARG A 126 22.43 23.34 6.18
C ARG A 126 21.73 24.33 5.25
N ALA A 127 20.42 24.21 5.07
CA ALA A 127 19.64 25.16 4.31
C ALA A 127 19.16 26.31 5.23
N PRO A 128 19.57 27.57 4.99
CA PRO A 128 19.00 28.73 5.67
C PRO A 128 17.48 28.73 5.45
N SER A 129 16.74 28.99 6.52
CA SER A 129 15.31 28.75 6.62
C SER A 129 14.48 29.53 5.58
N ALA A 130 14.12 28.87 4.47
CA ALA A 130 12.96 29.23 3.66
C ALA A 130 11.68 28.47 4.09
N GLN A 131 11.81 27.40 4.89
CA GLN A 131 10.75 26.39 5.06
C GLN A 131 9.96 26.50 6.38
N GLY A 132 9.52 27.71 6.69
CA GLY A 132 8.59 28.00 7.79
C GLY A 132 7.14 28.08 7.33
N GLY A 133 6.59 27.05 6.66
CA GLY A 133 5.15 26.96 6.43
C GLY A 133 4.63 27.13 5.00
N GLU A 134 5.49 27.07 3.98
CA GLU A 134 5.01 27.00 2.58
C GLU A 134 4.14 25.78 2.37
N ALA A 135 2.97 26.01 1.76
CA ALA A 135 2.05 24.96 1.37
C ALA A 135 2.69 24.06 0.30
N PRO A 136 2.40 22.75 0.29
CA PRO A 136 2.94 21.85 -0.72
C PRO A 136 2.50 22.29 -2.11
N SER A 137 3.41 22.23 -3.08
CA SER A 137 3.11 22.55 -4.48
C SER A 137 2.04 21.60 -5.04
N ALA A 138 1.35 22.02 -6.11
CA ALA A 138 0.32 21.19 -6.75
C ALA A 138 0.85 19.81 -7.20
N ALA A 139 2.10 19.76 -7.67
CA ALA A 139 2.78 18.52 -8.06
C ALA A 139 3.01 17.60 -6.85
N GLU A 140 3.53 18.13 -5.74
CA GLU A 140 3.75 17.36 -4.50
C GLU A 140 2.43 16.83 -3.92
N ARG A 141 1.39 17.67 -3.91
CA ARG A 141 0.03 17.28 -3.50
C ARG A 141 -0.52 16.15 -4.37
N ARG A 142 -0.34 16.22 -5.69
CA ARG A 142 -0.74 15.17 -6.63
C ARG A 142 0.00 13.86 -6.35
N THR A 143 1.32 13.92 -6.13
CA THR A 143 2.10 12.73 -5.78
C THR A 143 1.64 12.11 -4.45
N LEU A 144 1.42 12.92 -3.41
CA LEU A 144 0.92 12.42 -2.12
C LEU A 144 -0.50 11.87 -2.21
N THR A 145 -1.39 12.51 -2.96
CA THR A 145 -2.75 12.01 -3.20
C THR A 145 -2.73 10.69 -3.99
N GLY A 146 -1.83 10.58 -4.97
CA GLY A 146 -1.62 9.34 -5.71
C GLY A 146 -1.10 8.21 -4.81
N ALA A 147 -0.13 8.50 -3.94
CA ALA A 147 0.36 7.56 -2.95
C ALA A 147 -0.75 7.12 -1.97
N ALA A 148 -1.65 8.04 -1.59
CA ALA A 148 -2.82 7.73 -0.79
C ALA A 148 -3.81 6.80 -1.51
N CYS A 149 -4.03 7.00 -2.82
CA CYS A 149 -4.88 6.13 -3.63
C CYS A 149 -4.29 4.72 -3.76
N VAL A 150 -2.97 4.62 -3.99
CA VAL A 150 -2.26 3.34 -4.04
C VAL A 150 -2.41 2.59 -2.72
N ALA A 151 -2.08 3.22 -1.59
CA ALA A 151 -2.25 2.61 -0.29
C ALA A 151 -3.70 2.25 0.02
N GLY A 152 -4.65 3.10 -0.39
CA GLY A 152 -6.08 2.86 -0.20
C GLY A 152 -6.57 1.62 -0.96
N VAL A 153 -6.16 1.43 -2.20
CA VAL A 153 -6.53 0.22 -2.98
C VAL A 153 -5.79 -1.02 -2.46
N LEU A 154 -4.51 -0.91 -2.12
CA LEU A 154 -3.76 -2.01 -1.50
C LEU A 154 -4.37 -2.43 -0.15
N THR A 155 -5.01 -1.51 0.58
CA THR A 155 -5.76 -1.85 1.80
C THR A 155 -6.89 -2.84 1.50
N LEU A 156 -7.59 -2.65 0.37
CA LEU A 156 -8.67 -3.55 -0.06
C LEU A 156 -8.11 -4.93 -0.37
N VAL A 157 -7.02 -4.99 -1.13
CA VAL A 157 -6.32 -6.24 -1.42
C VAL A 157 -5.88 -6.94 -0.13
N ALA A 158 -5.23 -6.22 0.79
CA ALA A 158 -4.80 -6.80 2.07
C ALA A 158 -5.98 -7.29 2.94
N ALA A 159 -7.10 -6.57 2.97
CA ALA A 159 -8.29 -7.01 3.69
C ALA A 159 -8.98 -8.21 3.01
N GLY A 160 -8.92 -8.24 1.67
CA GLY A 160 -9.54 -9.25 0.81
C GLY A 160 -8.74 -10.55 0.69
N ILE A 161 -7.42 -10.56 0.95
CA ILE A 161 -6.63 -11.80 0.98
C ILE A 161 -7.28 -12.79 1.94
N GLU A 162 -7.70 -13.93 1.43
CA GLU A 162 -8.37 -14.96 2.21
C GLU A 162 -7.33 -15.83 2.93
N SER A 163 -7.75 -16.89 3.61
CA SER A 163 -6.82 -17.92 4.10
C SER A 163 -7.26 -19.28 3.57
N PRO A 164 -6.34 -20.17 3.12
CA PRO A 164 -6.74 -21.32 2.30
C PRO A 164 -7.82 -22.17 2.97
N THR A 165 -7.79 -22.24 4.31
CA THR A 165 -8.79 -22.96 5.11
C THR A 165 -9.47 -22.10 6.18
N ASP A 166 -9.25 -20.78 6.19
CA ASP A 166 -9.65 -19.85 7.28
C ASP A 166 -9.14 -20.21 8.69
N ARG A 167 -8.20 -21.14 8.80
CA ARG A 167 -7.71 -21.67 10.09
C ARG A 167 -6.29 -21.24 10.41
N GLU A 168 -5.68 -20.39 9.58
CA GLU A 168 -4.30 -19.92 9.70
C GLU A 168 -4.28 -18.53 10.37
N PRO A 169 -4.22 -18.45 11.72
CA PRO A 169 -4.39 -17.19 12.44
C PRO A 169 -3.28 -16.19 12.13
N GLU A 170 -2.06 -16.64 11.82
CA GLU A 170 -0.93 -15.76 11.53
C GLU A 170 -1.11 -15.08 10.17
N LEU A 171 -1.65 -15.76 9.16
CA LEU A 171 -1.95 -15.13 7.87
C LEU A 171 -3.06 -14.09 8.02
N HIS A 172 -4.07 -14.39 8.85
CA HIS A 172 -5.11 -13.43 9.19
C HIS A 172 -4.55 -12.18 9.89
N GLN A 173 -3.66 -12.37 10.88
CA GLN A 173 -3.03 -11.28 11.59
C GLN A 173 -2.09 -10.46 10.69
N GLY A 174 -1.33 -11.12 9.81
CA GLY A 174 -0.47 -10.48 8.82
C GLY A 174 -1.25 -9.61 7.84
N ALA A 175 -2.38 -10.12 7.34
CA ALA A 175 -3.30 -9.37 6.49
C ALA A 175 -3.87 -8.14 7.21
N LEU A 176 -4.33 -8.31 8.45
CA LEU A 176 -4.87 -7.21 9.26
C LEU A 176 -3.80 -6.15 9.56
N ALA A 177 -2.59 -6.55 9.94
CA ALA A 177 -1.49 -5.63 10.20
C ALA A 177 -1.04 -4.87 8.94
N THR A 178 -1.00 -5.56 7.80
CA THR A 178 -0.68 -4.96 6.50
C THR A 178 -1.76 -3.96 6.07
N ALA A 179 -3.03 -4.34 6.16
CA ALA A 179 -4.15 -3.44 5.88
C ALA A 179 -4.14 -2.22 6.82
N ALA A 180 -3.87 -2.41 8.11
CA ALA A 180 -3.78 -1.34 9.09
C ALA A 180 -2.68 -0.33 8.75
N LEU A 181 -1.49 -0.82 8.40
CA LEU A 181 -0.38 0.02 7.96
C LEU A 181 -0.74 0.82 6.71
N LEU A 182 -1.38 0.18 5.73
CA LEU A 182 -1.81 0.81 4.48
C LEU A 182 -2.91 1.86 4.70
N VAL A 183 -3.85 1.64 5.63
CA VAL A 183 -4.82 2.66 6.06
C VAL A 183 -4.09 3.89 6.62
N VAL A 184 -3.13 3.69 7.52
CA VAL A 184 -2.38 4.80 8.12
C VAL A 184 -1.56 5.56 7.08
N LEU A 185 -0.95 4.84 6.12
CA LEU A 185 -0.26 5.44 4.99
C LEU A 185 -1.21 6.23 4.08
N ALA A 186 -2.37 5.68 3.75
CA ALA A 186 -3.36 6.31 2.89
C ALA A 186 -3.87 7.62 3.52
N VAL A 187 -4.29 7.57 4.77
CA VAL A 187 -4.78 8.73 5.53
C VAL A 187 -3.66 9.74 5.75
N GLY A 188 -2.46 9.28 6.10
CA GLY A 188 -1.29 10.12 6.34
C GLY A 188 -0.85 10.88 5.09
N ALA A 189 -0.81 10.19 3.94
CA ALA A 189 -0.50 10.79 2.64
C ALA A 189 -1.59 11.77 2.18
N ALA A 190 -2.87 11.43 2.35
CA ALA A 190 -3.98 12.34 2.02
C ALA A 190 -3.97 13.60 2.89
N LEU A 191 -3.73 13.47 4.20
CA LEU A 191 -3.61 14.61 5.10
C LEU A 191 -2.36 15.46 4.79
N ALA A 192 -1.25 14.83 4.36
CA ALA A 192 -0.06 15.55 3.92
C ALA A 192 -0.26 16.28 2.59
N ALA A 193 -1.14 15.77 1.72
CA ALA A 193 -1.55 16.41 0.47
C ALA A 193 -2.54 17.58 0.65
N ALA A 194 -3.09 17.76 1.85
CA ALA A 194 -4.01 18.84 2.15
C ALA A 194 -3.36 20.22 1.91
N PRO A 195 -4.07 21.20 1.31
CA PRO A 195 -3.55 22.56 1.10
C PRO A 195 -3.20 23.26 2.42
N ALA A 196 -4.00 22.98 3.47
CA ALA A 196 -3.79 23.52 4.80
C ALA A 196 -4.14 22.46 5.85
N ARG A 197 -3.32 22.36 6.89
CA ARG A 197 -3.56 21.45 8.02
C ARG A 197 -4.41 22.15 9.09
N THR A 198 -5.72 22.03 8.98
CA THR A 198 -6.68 22.54 9.98
C THR A 198 -7.03 21.47 11.01
N ARG A 199 -7.51 21.90 12.20
CA ARG A 199 -8.01 20.97 13.23
C ARG A 199 -9.13 20.06 12.70
N ALA A 200 -10.01 20.62 11.86
CA ALA A 200 -11.08 19.86 11.21
C ALA A 200 -10.53 18.72 10.33
N ARG A 201 -9.50 18.97 9.50
CA ARG A 201 -8.88 17.92 8.67
C ARG A 201 -8.14 16.88 9.49
N VAL A 202 -7.53 17.27 10.61
CA VAL A 202 -6.91 16.31 11.55
C VAL A 202 -7.99 15.42 12.19
N GLY A 203 -9.10 16.00 12.64
CA GLY A 203 -10.24 15.24 13.18
C GLY A 203 -10.87 14.30 12.15
N LEU A 204 -11.06 14.77 10.91
CA LEU A 204 -11.54 13.92 9.80
C LEU A 204 -10.56 12.80 9.46
N ALA A 205 -9.24 13.07 9.48
CA ALA A 205 -8.25 12.04 9.25
C ALA A 205 -8.28 10.96 10.34
N ALA A 206 -8.40 11.35 11.61
CA ALA A 206 -8.57 10.41 12.71
C ALA A 206 -9.86 9.58 12.57
N GLY A 207 -10.99 10.25 12.28
CA GLY A 207 -12.27 9.57 12.05
C GLY A 207 -12.24 8.61 10.86
N LEU A 208 -11.61 9.01 9.76
CA LEU A 208 -11.42 8.17 8.56
C LEU A 208 -10.54 6.97 8.87
N ALA A 209 -9.44 7.15 9.60
CA ALA A 209 -8.57 6.04 10.00
C ALA A 209 -9.35 5.03 10.86
N VAL A 210 -10.10 5.49 11.86
CA VAL A 210 -10.93 4.61 12.70
C VAL A 210 -11.98 3.89 11.86
N ALA A 211 -12.72 4.61 11.01
CA ALA A 211 -13.75 4.01 10.16
C ALA A 211 -13.18 2.97 9.19
N ALA A 212 -12.02 3.25 8.57
CA ALA A 212 -11.36 2.32 7.68
C ALA A 212 -10.83 1.08 8.44
N MET A 213 -10.27 1.25 9.65
CA MET A 213 -9.84 0.13 10.50
C MET A 213 -11.02 -0.77 10.90
N VAL A 214 -12.15 -0.17 11.27
CA VAL A 214 -13.40 -0.92 11.53
C VAL A 214 -13.87 -1.62 10.26
N GLY A 215 -13.82 -0.95 9.11
CA GLY A 215 -14.17 -1.54 7.82
C GLY A 215 -13.28 -2.74 7.45
N VAL A 216 -11.96 -2.66 7.70
CA VAL A 216 -11.05 -3.81 7.57
C VAL A 216 -11.52 -4.94 8.49
N GLY A 217 -11.81 -4.66 9.76
CA GLY A 217 -12.34 -5.66 10.69
C GLY A 217 -13.65 -6.31 10.21
N LEU A 218 -14.56 -5.53 9.63
CA LEU A 218 -15.83 -6.03 9.07
C LEU A 218 -15.61 -6.91 7.85
N VAL A 219 -14.73 -6.52 6.91
CA VAL A 219 -14.35 -7.37 5.76
C VAL A 219 -13.80 -8.71 6.26
N ARG A 220 -12.93 -8.67 7.25
CA ARG A 220 -12.28 -9.85 7.84
C ARG A 220 -13.21 -10.72 8.68
N ALA A 221 -14.29 -10.14 9.22
CA ALA A 221 -15.32 -10.86 9.97
C ALA A 221 -16.30 -11.64 9.06
N VAL A 222 -16.34 -11.30 7.77
CA VAL A 222 -17.17 -11.97 6.78
C VAL A 222 -16.41 -13.14 6.15
N ALA A 223 -17.12 -14.24 5.90
CA ALA A 223 -16.56 -15.44 5.30
C ALA A 223 -15.96 -15.14 3.91
N PRO A 224 -14.86 -15.82 3.54
CA PRO A 224 -14.31 -15.82 2.17
C PRO A 224 -15.38 -15.98 1.09
N GLY A 225 -15.14 -15.38 -0.08
CA GLY A 225 -16.06 -15.41 -1.23
C GLY A 225 -17.29 -14.52 -1.10
N THR A 226 -17.61 -14.00 0.10
CA THR A 226 -18.78 -13.12 0.33
C THR A 226 -18.39 -11.69 0.73
N ARG A 227 -17.10 -11.34 0.62
CA ARG A 227 -16.51 -10.08 1.09
C ARG A 227 -16.72 -8.88 0.15
N LEU A 228 -17.26 -9.07 -1.04
CA LEU A 228 -17.35 -8.03 -2.06
C LEU A 228 -18.06 -6.76 -1.56
N LEU A 229 -19.17 -6.90 -0.85
CA LEU A 229 -19.94 -5.76 -0.35
C LEU A 229 -19.21 -4.96 0.75
N PRO A 230 -18.72 -5.58 1.85
CA PRO A 230 -17.94 -4.83 2.84
C PRO A 230 -16.63 -4.27 2.27
N GLU A 231 -15.99 -4.95 1.31
CA GLU A 231 -14.77 -4.47 0.66
C GLU A 231 -15.02 -3.25 -0.23
N THR A 232 -16.08 -3.28 -1.04
CA THR A 232 -16.49 -2.12 -1.86
C THR A 232 -16.89 -0.94 -0.98
N ALA A 233 -17.58 -1.18 0.15
CA ALA A 233 -17.90 -0.14 1.12
C ALA A 233 -16.64 0.47 1.76
N LEU A 234 -15.67 -0.36 2.15
CA LEU A 234 -14.37 0.09 2.67
C LEU A 234 -13.64 0.96 1.64
N GLY A 235 -13.58 0.51 0.38
CA GLY A 235 -12.97 1.26 -0.72
C GLY A 235 -13.63 2.61 -0.96
N ALA A 236 -14.96 2.63 -0.98
CA ALA A 236 -15.74 3.85 -1.13
C ALA A 236 -15.45 4.84 0.02
N VAL A 237 -15.50 4.39 1.27
CA VAL A 237 -15.23 5.23 2.44
C VAL A 237 -13.80 5.77 2.41
N LEU A 238 -12.81 4.89 2.22
CA LEU A 238 -11.40 5.25 2.29
C LEU A 238 -11.00 6.23 1.19
N LEU A 239 -11.30 5.91 -0.08
CA LEU A 239 -10.88 6.74 -1.22
C LEU A 239 -11.70 8.03 -1.33
N THR A 240 -12.99 8.02 -0.96
CA THR A 240 -13.75 9.28 -0.83
C THR A 240 -13.14 10.15 0.27
N GLY A 241 -12.82 9.55 1.42
CA GLY A 241 -12.14 10.23 2.52
C GLY A 241 -10.79 10.83 2.10
N VAL A 242 -10.00 10.12 1.27
CA VAL A 242 -8.77 10.65 0.66
C VAL A 242 -9.07 11.94 -0.11
N THR A 243 -10.12 11.98 -0.94
CA THR A 243 -10.47 13.22 -1.68
C THR A 243 -10.90 14.35 -0.75
N VAL A 244 -11.70 14.05 0.28
CA VAL A 244 -12.15 15.05 1.26
C VAL A 244 -10.96 15.65 2.01
N LEU A 245 -9.94 14.84 2.33
CA LEU A 245 -8.73 15.28 3.02
C LEU A 245 -7.74 16.01 2.11
N ALA A 246 -7.56 15.57 0.86
CA ALA A 246 -6.50 16.06 -0.02
C ALA A 246 -6.93 17.25 -0.91
N TRP A 247 -8.21 17.32 -1.30
CA TRP A 247 -8.69 18.35 -2.20
C TRP A 247 -8.89 19.71 -1.51
N ASP A 248 -9.04 20.75 -2.33
CA ASP A 248 -9.24 22.12 -1.89
C ASP A 248 -10.67 22.33 -1.33
N TRP A 249 -10.78 23.14 -0.28
CA TRP A 249 -12.06 23.56 0.32
C TRP A 249 -12.23 25.08 0.13
N PRO A 250 -12.58 25.55 -1.08
CA PRO A 250 -12.77 26.97 -1.32
C PRO A 250 -13.90 27.50 -0.40
N GLY A 251 -13.63 28.59 0.31
CA GLY A 251 -14.54 29.12 1.34
C GLY A 251 -14.60 28.30 2.64
N GLY A 252 -13.64 27.39 2.87
CA GLY A 252 -13.52 26.61 4.10
C GLY A 252 -14.47 25.42 4.19
N ARG A 253 -15.22 25.11 3.13
CA ARG A 253 -16.18 23.98 3.08
C ARG A 253 -15.90 23.04 1.90
N PRO A 254 -16.15 21.73 2.04
CA PRO A 254 -16.06 20.79 0.92
C PRO A 254 -17.08 21.12 -0.17
N ILE A 255 -16.69 21.02 -1.44
CA ILE A 255 -17.66 21.12 -2.54
C ILE A 255 -18.27 19.73 -2.77
N TRP A 256 -19.39 19.44 -2.11
CA TRP A 256 -19.99 18.10 -2.06
C TRP A 256 -20.24 17.45 -3.42
N ARG A 257 -20.59 18.20 -4.48
CA ARG A 257 -20.78 17.63 -5.83
C ARG A 257 -19.54 16.91 -6.37
N HIS A 258 -18.35 17.45 -6.12
CA HIS A 258 -17.11 16.84 -6.61
C HIS A 258 -16.75 15.61 -5.77
N HIS A 259 -17.02 15.65 -4.47
CA HIS A 259 -16.83 14.50 -3.59
C HIS A 259 -17.86 13.40 -3.85
N ALA A 260 -19.08 13.73 -4.29
CA ALA A 260 -20.07 12.74 -4.72
C ALA A 260 -19.61 12.01 -6.00
N LEU A 261 -19.05 12.75 -6.97
CA LEU A 261 -18.46 12.14 -8.18
C LEU A 261 -17.24 11.27 -7.82
N ALA A 262 -16.38 11.76 -6.91
CA ALA A 262 -15.26 10.99 -6.40
C ALA A 262 -15.73 9.74 -5.64
N ALA A 263 -16.84 9.80 -4.92
CA ALA A 263 -17.43 8.66 -4.23
C ALA A 263 -17.95 7.62 -5.20
N LEU A 264 -18.60 8.04 -6.31
CA LEU A 264 -18.99 7.12 -7.37
C LEU A 264 -17.78 6.44 -8.01
N ALA A 265 -16.71 7.20 -8.29
CA ALA A 265 -15.46 6.66 -8.79
C ALA A 265 -14.78 5.72 -7.77
N ALA A 266 -14.84 6.03 -6.47
CA ALA A 266 -14.29 5.20 -5.39
C ALA A 266 -15.10 3.91 -5.17
N LEU A 267 -16.40 3.94 -5.44
CA LEU A 267 -17.29 2.79 -5.31
C LEU A 267 -17.05 1.76 -6.43
N LEU A 268 -16.93 2.23 -7.68
CA LEU A 268 -16.83 1.36 -8.85
C LEU A 268 -15.39 1.13 -9.34
N GLY A 269 -14.56 2.17 -9.22
CA GLY A 269 -13.23 2.23 -9.82
C GLY A 269 -12.27 1.14 -9.33
N PRO A 270 -12.09 0.92 -8.01
CA PRO A 270 -11.17 -0.11 -7.52
C PRO A 270 -11.49 -1.49 -8.08
N VAL A 271 -12.75 -1.92 -8.03
CA VAL A 271 -13.18 -3.23 -8.55
C VAL A 271 -13.01 -3.28 -10.07
N ALA A 272 -13.45 -2.25 -10.79
CA ALA A 272 -13.32 -2.21 -12.24
C ALA A 272 -11.86 -2.28 -12.70
N PHE A 273 -10.95 -1.55 -12.05
CA PHE A 273 -9.52 -1.59 -12.39
C PHE A 273 -8.83 -2.88 -11.92
N LEU A 274 -9.25 -3.46 -10.79
CA LEU A 274 -8.76 -4.76 -10.35
C LEU A 274 -9.10 -5.83 -11.39
N LEU A 275 -10.34 -5.87 -11.87
CA LEU A 275 -10.75 -6.79 -12.93
C LEU A 275 -10.01 -6.50 -14.24
N ALA A 276 -9.90 -5.24 -14.64
CA ALA A 276 -9.22 -4.84 -15.86
C ALA A 276 -7.71 -5.14 -15.84
N THR A 277 -7.10 -5.31 -14.67
CA THR A 277 -5.68 -5.69 -14.52
C THR A 277 -5.50 -7.19 -14.29
N ALA A 278 -6.37 -7.81 -13.51
CA ALA A 278 -6.33 -9.24 -13.22
C ALA A 278 -6.60 -10.09 -14.47
N ILE A 279 -7.60 -9.75 -15.28
CA ILE A 279 -7.96 -10.54 -16.48
C ILE A 279 -6.78 -10.63 -17.47
N PRO A 280 -6.14 -9.52 -17.90
CA PRO A 280 -4.95 -9.61 -18.73
C PRO A 280 -3.79 -10.38 -18.08
N MET A 281 -3.59 -10.24 -16.76
CA MET A 281 -2.53 -10.99 -16.06
C MET A 281 -2.80 -12.50 -16.04
N MET A 282 -4.07 -12.91 -15.98
CA MET A 282 -4.43 -14.33 -16.01
C MET A 282 -4.27 -14.94 -17.40
N PHE A 283 -4.63 -14.21 -18.47
CA PHE A 283 -4.76 -14.80 -19.81
C PHE A 283 -3.70 -14.37 -20.82
N LEU A 284 -3.09 -13.19 -20.66
CA LEU A 284 -2.21 -12.59 -21.66
C LEU A 284 -0.77 -12.43 -21.18
N LEU A 285 -0.60 -12.12 -19.89
CA LEU A 285 0.69 -11.80 -19.27
C LEU A 285 0.78 -12.50 -17.91
N PRO A 286 1.15 -13.80 -17.86
CA PRO A 286 1.15 -14.61 -16.63
C PRO A 286 2.28 -14.21 -15.68
N ILE A 287 2.23 -12.97 -15.18
CA ILE A 287 3.27 -12.35 -14.36
C ILE A 287 3.43 -13.11 -13.06
N GLY A 288 2.35 -13.56 -12.41
CA GLY A 288 2.44 -14.35 -11.19
C GLY A 288 3.24 -15.64 -11.41
N ALA A 289 2.92 -16.40 -12.46
CA ALA A 289 3.68 -17.59 -12.85
C ALA A 289 5.16 -17.28 -13.16
N THR A 290 5.45 -16.17 -13.84
CA THR A 290 6.84 -15.74 -14.08
C THR A 290 7.58 -15.46 -12.77
N PHE A 291 6.94 -14.80 -11.80
CA PHE A 291 7.54 -14.56 -10.48
C PHE A 291 7.74 -15.86 -9.70
N THR A 292 6.78 -16.78 -9.75
CA THR A 292 6.90 -18.13 -9.14
C THR A 292 8.09 -18.88 -9.73
N GLU A 293 8.25 -18.88 -11.05
CA GLU A 293 9.36 -19.53 -11.75
C GLU A 293 10.71 -18.88 -11.41
N LEU A 294 10.78 -17.54 -11.40
CA LEU A 294 11.99 -16.80 -11.02
C LEU A 294 12.40 -17.08 -9.58
N ALA A 295 11.43 -17.20 -8.67
CA ALA A 295 11.64 -17.62 -7.29
C ALA A 295 12.01 -19.10 -7.15
N GLY A 296 11.91 -19.92 -8.20
CA GLY A 296 12.18 -21.36 -8.13
C GLY A 296 11.09 -22.14 -7.40
N ASN A 297 9.92 -21.54 -7.21
CA ASN A 297 8.79 -22.12 -6.50
C ASN A 297 7.97 -23.03 -7.43
N SER A 298 7.19 -23.94 -6.83
CA SER A 298 6.36 -24.88 -7.60
C SER A 298 5.21 -24.16 -8.32
N PRO A 299 4.92 -24.47 -9.59
CA PRO A 299 3.79 -23.85 -10.28
C PRO A 299 2.46 -24.19 -9.59
N ILE A 300 1.52 -23.26 -9.61
CA ILE A 300 0.13 -23.52 -9.17
C ILE A 300 -0.56 -24.47 -10.16
N ASN A 301 -1.42 -25.36 -9.65
CA ASN A 301 -2.23 -26.25 -10.48
C ASN A 301 -3.02 -25.51 -11.57
N ALA A 302 -3.17 -26.14 -12.75
CA ALA A 302 -3.88 -25.55 -13.91
C ALA A 302 -5.38 -25.27 -13.69
N ALA A 303 -5.98 -25.79 -12.62
CA ALA A 303 -7.35 -25.48 -12.21
C ALA A 303 -7.46 -24.11 -11.48
N ASP A 304 -6.32 -23.57 -11.07
CA ASP A 304 -6.17 -22.34 -10.30
C ASP A 304 -5.34 -21.30 -11.08
N SER A 305 -5.36 -20.04 -10.63
CA SER A 305 -4.63 -18.95 -11.27
C SER A 305 -3.52 -18.42 -10.37
N ASP A 306 -2.28 -18.45 -10.87
CA ASP A 306 -1.12 -17.79 -10.26
C ASP A 306 -1.15 -16.29 -10.54
N LEU A 307 -1.99 -15.60 -9.77
CA LEU A 307 -2.22 -14.16 -9.88
C LEU A 307 -1.51 -13.43 -8.73
N LEU A 308 -0.69 -12.44 -9.08
CA LEU A 308 -0.08 -11.54 -8.11
C LEU A 308 -1.05 -10.39 -7.79
N VAL A 309 -1.99 -10.64 -6.87
CA VAL A 309 -3.11 -9.73 -6.56
C VAL A 309 -2.61 -8.37 -6.05
N SER A 310 -1.50 -8.34 -5.31
CA SER A 310 -0.81 -7.14 -4.87
C SER A 310 -0.39 -6.23 -6.03
N LEU A 311 0.06 -6.80 -7.16
CA LEU A 311 0.39 -6.03 -8.36
C LEU A 311 -0.86 -5.50 -9.06
N CYS A 312 -1.94 -6.30 -9.15
CA CYS A 312 -3.24 -5.80 -9.62
C CYS A 312 -3.71 -4.62 -8.76
N GLY A 313 -3.57 -4.73 -7.43
CA GLY A 313 -3.86 -3.67 -6.47
C GLY A 313 -3.02 -2.42 -6.68
N LEU A 314 -1.72 -2.56 -6.93
CA LEU A 314 -0.83 -1.45 -7.23
C LEU A 314 -1.26 -0.72 -8.50
N LEU A 315 -1.48 -1.45 -9.61
CA LEU A 315 -1.90 -0.87 -10.88
C LEU A 315 -3.28 -0.21 -10.78
N SER A 316 -4.21 -0.84 -10.06
CA SER A 316 -5.54 -0.29 -9.78
C SER A 316 -5.46 0.98 -8.93
N GLY A 317 -4.59 1.00 -7.92
CA GLY A 317 -4.28 2.18 -7.13
C GLY A 317 -3.69 3.33 -7.94
N LEU A 318 -2.80 3.02 -8.89
CA LEU A 318 -2.25 3.99 -9.84
C LEU A 318 -3.32 4.51 -10.81
N ALA A 319 -4.20 3.65 -11.31
CA ALA A 319 -5.34 4.06 -12.13
C ALA A 319 -6.30 4.97 -11.35
N MET A 320 -6.61 4.62 -10.10
CA MET A 320 -7.38 5.48 -9.19
C MET A 320 -6.68 6.82 -8.94
N ALA A 321 -5.35 6.84 -8.83
CA ALA A 321 -4.60 8.09 -8.72
C ALA A 321 -4.76 8.99 -9.96
N LEU A 322 -4.87 8.44 -11.17
CA LEU A 322 -5.12 9.25 -12.38
C LEU A 322 -6.48 9.96 -12.34
N LEU A 323 -7.47 9.35 -11.69
CA LEU A 323 -8.81 9.90 -11.49
C LEU A 323 -8.85 10.90 -10.32
N LEU A 324 -8.30 10.52 -9.17
CA LEU A 324 -8.53 11.21 -7.90
C LEU A 324 -7.39 12.15 -7.48
N ALA A 325 -6.16 11.98 -8.00
CA ALA A 325 -5.02 12.83 -7.64
C ALA A 325 -4.98 14.17 -8.39
N ARG A 326 -6.15 14.73 -8.71
CA ARG A 326 -6.26 16.05 -9.33
C ARG A 326 -6.67 17.06 -8.26
N PRO A 327 -5.76 17.96 -7.82
CA PRO A 327 -6.16 19.03 -6.90
C PRO A 327 -7.20 19.90 -7.61
N ALA A 328 -8.41 19.96 -7.06
CA ALA A 328 -9.53 20.60 -7.75
C ALA A 328 -9.50 22.13 -7.57
N VAL A 329 -9.57 22.83 -8.72
CA VAL A 329 -10.22 24.16 -8.98
C VAL A 329 -9.35 25.41 -9.23
N THR A 330 -8.05 25.51 -8.92
CA THR A 330 -7.34 26.81 -9.14
C THR A 330 -6.41 26.95 -10.35
N ASP A 331 -6.09 25.90 -11.11
CA ASP A 331 -5.23 26.02 -12.32
C ASP A 331 -5.98 26.47 -13.60
N ARG A 332 -7.10 27.18 -13.44
CA ARG A 332 -7.79 27.85 -14.54
C ARG A 332 -8.03 29.32 -14.21
N ARG A 333 -6.96 30.08 -14.05
CA ARG A 333 -6.94 31.53 -14.29
C ARG A 333 -5.65 31.90 -14.97
#